data_AF-A0A602MUA4-F1
#
_entry.id   AF-A0A602MUA4-F1
#
_cell.length_a   1.000
_cell.length_b   1.000
_cell.length_c   1.000
_cell.angle_alpha   90.00
_cell.angle_beta   90.00
_cell.angle_gamma   90.00
#
_symmetry.space_group_name_H-M   'P 1'
#
loop_
_entity.id
_entity.type
_entity.pdbx_description
1 polymer ?
#
loop_
_entity_poly.entity_id
_entity_poly.type
_entity_poly.pdbx_seq_one_letter_code
_entity_poly.pdbx_strand_id
1 'polypeptide(L)'
;MTTITKERIELFVKSPLENGLTRGEQMELARSVLASLDAEPAGYHVIRECGKVGCSVATLEEAEKTRDFWNKKWTIRPYFYTAPPAPVVPLSITLPDTSSKAFWSGTGKKEVFHPETYKRWVKEAIERFCMIAGIAVEVKS
;
A
#
# COMPACT_ATOMS: atom_id res chain seq x y z
N MET A 1 29.49 -0.93 -20.48
CA MET A 1 29.02 -0.82 -19.08
C MET A 1 27.89 -1.81 -18.92
N THR A 2 27.95 -2.66 -17.90
CA THR A 2 26.87 -3.59 -17.55
C THR A 2 26.21 -3.05 -16.31
N THR A 3 25.00 -2.51 -16.44
CA THR A 3 24.22 -2.02 -15.31
C THR A 3 23.73 -3.22 -14.51
N ILE A 4 24.05 -3.27 -13.22
CA ILE A 4 23.50 -4.31 -12.33
C ILE A 4 21.98 -4.11 -12.17
N THR A 5 21.18 -5.14 -12.48
CA THR A 5 19.72 -5.05 -12.38
C THR A 5 19.19 -5.57 -11.05
N LYS A 6 17.96 -5.19 -10.69
CA LYS A 6 17.30 -5.64 -9.46
C LYS A 6 17.15 -7.17 -9.42
N GLU A 7 16.74 -7.77 -10.53
CA GLU A 7 16.51 -9.21 -10.67
C GLU A 7 17.80 -9.99 -10.41
N ARG A 8 18.94 -9.44 -10.86
CA ARG A 8 20.26 -10.01 -10.63
C ARG A 8 20.64 -10.02 -9.15
N ILE A 9 20.37 -8.93 -8.44
CA ILE A 9 20.60 -8.81 -6.99
C ILE A 9 19.68 -9.77 -6.23
N GLU A 10 18.41 -9.89 -6.62
CA GLU A 10 17.47 -10.84 -5.99
C GLU A 10 17.92 -12.30 -6.16
N LEU A 11 18.43 -12.67 -7.34
CA LEU A 11 18.98 -14.00 -7.59
C LEU A 11 20.21 -14.29 -6.72
N PHE A 12 21.09 -13.30 -6.55
CA PHE A 12 22.23 -13.40 -5.64
C PHE A 12 21.79 -13.60 -4.19
N VAL A 13 20.78 -12.87 -3.71
CA VAL A 13 20.26 -13.02 -2.33
C VAL A 13 19.63 -14.39 -2.12
N LYS A 14 18.91 -14.93 -3.11
CA LYS A 14 18.25 -16.25 -3.02
C LYS A 14 19.24 -17.41 -2.96
N SER A 15 20.28 -17.38 -3.80
CA SER A 15 21.31 -18.43 -3.84
C SER A 15 22.71 -17.84 -4.08
N PRO A 16 23.40 -17.33 -3.04
CA PRO A 16 24.63 -16.55 -3.19
C PRO A 16 25.83 -17.37 -3.68
N LEU A 17 25.86 -18.68 -3.38
CA LEU A 17 26.95 -19.58 -3.79
C LEU A 17 26.90 -19.91 -5.29
N GLU A 18 25.70 -20.03 -5.85
CA GLU A 18 25.48 -20.37 -7.26
C GLU A 18 25.40 -19.13 -8.15
N ASN A 19 24.85 -18.02 -7.61
CA ASN A 19 24.59 -16.79 -8.36
C ASN A 19 25.54 -15.65 -7.96
N GLY A 20 26.80 -15.96 -7.65
CA GLY A 20 27.82 -14.98 -7.24
C GLY A 20 27.91 -13.77 -8.19
N LEU A 21 28.14 -12.59 -7.62
CA LEU A 21 28.32 -11.35 -8.39
C LEU A 21 29.73 -11.28 -8.96
N THR A 22 29.85 -10.87 -10.22
CA THR A 22 31.14 -10.55 -10.85
C THR A 22 31.79 -9.34 -10.19
N ARG A 23 33.11 -9.16 -10.37
CA ARG A 23 33.83 -8.00 -9.84
C ARG A 23 33.24 -6.66 -10.31
N GLY A 24 32.78 -6.59 -11.56
CA GLY A 24 32.13 -5.38 -12.10
C GLY A 24 30.81 -5.08 -11.41
N GLU A 25 29.96 -6.09 -11.24
CA GLU A 25 28.69 -5.99 -10.50
C GLU A 25 28.90 -5.58 -9.05
N GLN A 26 29.88 -6.17 -8.37
CA GLN A 26 30.24 -5.79 -6.99
C GLN A 26 30.67 -4.33 -6.88
N MET A 27 31.47 -3.84 -7.83
CA MET A 27 31.91 -2.44 -7.85
C MET A 27 30.75 -1.48 -8.12
N GLU A 28 29.84 -1.81 -9.02
CA GLU A 28 28.66 -0.96 -9.27
C GLU A 28 27.70 -0.96 -8.06
N LEU A 29 27.45 -2.13 -7.48
CA LEU A 29 26.61 -2.26 -6.27
C LEU A 29 27.22 -1.45 -5.11
N ALA A 30 28.53 -1.55 -4.90
CA ALA A 30 29.25 -0.76 -3.89
C ALA A 30 29.13 0.75 -4.13
N ARG A 31 29.30 1.22 -5.38
CA ARG A 31 29.14 2.64 -5.73
C ARG A 31 27.72 3.13 -5.51
N SER A 32 26.72 2.33 -5.91
CA SER A 32 25.31 2.67 -5.72
C SER A 32 24.93 2.72 -4.24
N VAL A 33 25.40 1.77 -3.43
CA VAL A 33 25.19 1.78 -1.98
C VAL A 33 25.85 3.00 -1.36
N LEU A 34 27.09 3.32 -1.75
CA LEU A 34 27.78 4.51 -1.25
C LEU A 34 27.00 5.79 -1.58
N ALA A 35 26.57 5.96 -2.84
CA ALA A 35 25.75 7.10 -3.24
C ALA A 35 24.40 7.17 -2.49
N SER A 36 23.81 6.00 -2.13
CA SER A 36 22.59 5.95 -1.32
C SER A 36 22.82 6.30 0.15
N LEU A 37 24.01 6.05 0.68
CA LEU A 37 24.38 6.42 2.06
C LEU A 37 24.68 7.91 2.17
N ASP A 38 25.26 8.50 1.12
CA ASP A 38 25.56 9.94 1.02
C ASP A 38 24.36 10.78 0.54
N ALA A 39 23.22 10.15 0.25
CA ALA A 39 22.03 10.85 -0.22
C ALA A 39 21.47 11.75 0.90
N GLU A 40 21.25 13.03 0.58
CA GLU A 40 20.53 13.93 1.48
C GLU A 40 19.04 13.54 1.54
N PRO A 41 18.44 13.46 2.74
CA PRO A 41 17.02 13.20 2.86
C PRO A 41 16.21 14.36 2.29
N ALA A 42 15.09 14.04 1.65
CA ALA A 42 14.12 15.03 1.16
C ALA A 42 13.46 15.80 2.31
N GLY A 43 13.44 15.20 3.49
CA GLY A 43 13.01 15.81 4.74
C GLY A 43 12.87 14.78 5.83
N TYR A 44 12.16 15.14 6.89
CA TYR A 44 11.99 14.32 8.08
C TYR A 44 10.52 14.20 8.47
N HIS A 45 10.07 12.98 8.73
CA HIS A 45 8.78 12.70 9.32
C HIS A 45 8.89 12.70 10.84
N VAL A 46 8.00 13.42 11.51
CA VAL A 46 7.80 13.29 12.95
C VAL A 46 6.64 12.32 13.18
N ILE A 47 6.96 11.15 13.70
CA ILE A 47 6.06 10.00 13.84
C ILE A 47 5.59 9.92 15.30
N ARG A 48 4.27 9.87 15.48
CA ARG A 48 3.62 9.74 16.79
C ARG A 48 3.79 8.32 17.33
N GLU A 49 3.56 8.13 18.64
CA GLU A 49 3.62 6.80 19.27
C GLU A 49 2.68 5.77 18.61
N CYS A 50 1.56 6.22 18.03
CA CYS A 50 0.63 5.35 17.29
C CYS A 50 1.13 4.91 15.90
N GLY A 51 2.37 5.27 15.52
CA GLY A 51 2.96 4.94 14.21
C GLY A 51 2.48 5.82 13.06
N LYS A 52 1.57 6.77 13.30
CA LYS A 52 1.08 7.71 12.28
C LYS A 52 2.02 8.92 12.16
N VAL A 53 2.31 9.32 10.92
CA VAL A 53 3.00 10.59 10.63
C VAL A 53 2.17 11.74 11.20
N GLY A 54 2.79 12.55 12.06
CA GLY A 54 2.22 13.76 12.62
C GLY A 54 2.41 14.93 11.68
N CYS A 55 3.66 15.18 11.31
CA CYS A 55 4.07 16.20 10.35
C CYS A 55 5.30 15.76 9.55
N SER A 56 5.54 16.46 8.45
CA SER A 56 6.72 16.34 7.61
C SER A 56 7.35 17.71 7.51
N VAL A 57 8.67 17.78 7.72
CA VAL A 57 9.44 19.02 7.68
C VAL A 57 10.66 18.83 6.80
N ALA A 58 11.21 19.93 6.28
CA ALA A 58 12.33 19.87 5.36
C ALA A 58 13.66 19.62 6.08
N THR A 59 13.81 20.06 7.33
CA THR A 59 15.08 20.02 8.07
C THR A 59 15.01 19.19 9.34
N LEU A 60 16.14 18.63 9.77
CA LEU A 60 16.25 17.87 11.02
C LEU A 60 15.94 18.76 12.23
N GLU A 61 16.45 19.99 12.22
CA GLU A 61 16.27 20.95 13.32
C GLU A 61 14.79 21.26 13.55
N GLU A 62 14.02 21.48 12.48
CA GLU A 62 12.58 21.71 12.57
C GLU A 62 11.85 20.45 13.10
N ALA A 63 12.32 19.26 12.73
CA ALA A 63 11.74 18.01 13.19
C ALA A 63 11.97 17.81 14.70
N GLU A 64 13.17 18.14 15.17
CA GLU A 64 13.57 18.09 16.57
C GLU A 64 12.78 19.11 17.40
N LYS A 65 12.67 20.35 16.94
CA LYS A 65 11.82 21.37 17.59
C LYS A 65 10.37 20.91 17.68
N THR A 66 9.84 20.31 16.62
CA THR A 66 8.46 19.83 16.60
C THR A 66 8.25 18.64 17.54
N ARG A 67 9.18 17.68 17.55
CA ARG A 67 9.19 16.59 18.53
C ARG A 67 9.24 17.14 19.95
N ASP A 68 10.15 18.06 20.24
CA ASP A 68 10.38 18.58 21.59
C ASP A 68 9.24 19.46 22.10
N PHE A 69 8.55 20.17 21.21
CA PHE A 69 7.36 20.96 21.53
C PHE A 69 6.14 20.09 21.83
N TRP A 70 5.89 19.05 21.02
CA TRP A 70 4.68 18.23 21.15
C TRP A 70 4.84 17.04 22.09
N ASN A 71 5.88 16.22 21.91
CA ASN A 71 6.15 15.05 22.73
C ASN A 71 7.54 14.45 22.41
N LYS A 72 8.45 14.45 23.39
CA LYS A 72 9.82 13.90 23.26
C LYS A 72 9.89 12.41 22.91
N LYS A 73 8.80 11.65 23.09
CA LYS A 73 8.72 10.23 22.71
C LYS A 73 8.42 10.02 21.21
N TRP A 74 8.11 11.07 20.47
CA TRP A 74 7.88 10.96 19.03
C TRP A 74 9.19 10.69 18.28
N THR A 75 9.12 9.89 17.23
CA THR A 75 10.29 9.43 16.48
C THR A 75 10.48 10.27 15.22
N ILE A 76 11.71 10.68 14.94
CA ILE A 76 12.06 11.39 13.70
C ILE A 76 12.63 10.36 12.72
N ARG A 77 12.09 10.33 11.50
CA ARG A 77 12.57 9.43 10.43
C ARG A 77 12.87 10.23 9.16
N PRO A 78 14.08 10.16 8.60
CA PRO A 78 14.35 10.75 7.29
C PRO A 78 13.51 10.07 6.21
N TYR A 79 12.95 10.84 5.30
CA TYR A 79 12.34 10.34 4.07
C TYR A 79 13.09 10.87 2.88
N PHE A 80 13.21 10.04 1.85
CA PHE A 80 13.82 10.39 0.58
C PHE A 80 12.69 10.61 -0.44
N TYR A 81 12.91 11.43 -1.47
CA TYR A 81 11.93 11.63 -2.54
C TYR A 81 11.72 10.30 -3.27
N THR A 82 10.80 9.49 -2.78
CA THR A 82 10.19 8.42 -3.56
C THR A 82 9.08 9.06 -4.36
N ALA A 83 8.95 8.69 -5.64
CA ALA A 83 7.79 9.06 -6.44
C ALA A 83 6.52 8.89 -5.60
N PRO A 84 5.55 9.82 -5.64
CA PRO A 84 4.32 9.72 -4.86
C PRO A 84 3.76 8.31 -5.02
N PRO A 85 3.39 7.61 -3.92
CA PRO A 85 2.77 6.31 -4.04
C PRO A 85 1.60 6.45 -5.01
N ALA A 86 1.53 5.56 -6.01
CA ALA A 86 0.53 5.61 -7.06
C ALA A 86 -0.85 5.89 -6.41
N PRO A 87 -1.64 6.84 -6.94
CA PRO A 87 -2.89 7.23 -6.31
C PRO A 87 -3.72 5.98 -6.04
N VAL A 88 -4.00 5.73 -4.76
CA VAL A 88 -4.81 4.59 -4.34
C VAL A 88 -6.23 4.90 -4.77
N VAL A 89 -6.62 4.43 -5.95
CA VAL A 89 -8.00 4.59 -6.43
C VAL A 89 -8.88 3.70 -5.55
N PRO A 90 -9.81 4.27 -4.76
CA PRO A 90 -10.72 3.46 -3.96
C PRO A 90 -11.59 2.60 -4.88
N LEU A 91 -11.70 1.31 -4.58
CA LEU A 91 -12.65 0.43 -5.26
C LEU A 91 -14.07 0.81 -4.85
N SER A 92 -14.84 1.38 -5.76
CA SER A 92 -16.28 1.60 -5.58
C SER A 92 -17.04 0.37 -6.07
N ILE A 93 -17.79 -0.27 -5.17
CA ILE A 93 -18.66 -1.40 -5.49
C ILE A 93 -20.10 -0.90 -5.47
N THR A 94 -20.80 -0.99 -6.60
CA THR A 94 -22.23 -0.67 -6.65
C THR A 94 -23.02 -1.86 -6.13
N LEU A 95 -23.68 -1.68 -4.98
CA LEU A 95 -24.56 -2.70 -4.42
C LEU A 95 -25.95 -2.66 -5.05
N PRO A 96 -26.65 -3.81 -5.15
CA PRO A 96 -28.03 -3.83 -5.61
C PRO A 96 -28.94 -3.04 -4.65
N ASP A 97 -29.90 -2.30 -5.21
CA ASP A 97 -30.88 -1.54 -4.44
C ASP A 97 -31.91 -2.48 -3.79
N THR A 98 -32.04 -2.38 -2.47
CA THR A 98 -33.04 -3.09 -1.66
C THR A 98 -34.49 -2.85 -2.08
N SER A 99 -34.77 -1.74 -2.78
CA SER A 99 -36.11 -1.41 -3.29
C SER A 99 -36.47 -2.15 -4.58
N SER A 100 -35.51 -2.85 -5.19
CA SER A 100 -35.72 -3.57 -6.46
C SER A 100 -36.77 -4.66 -6.31
N LYS A 101 -37.77 -4.67 -7.20
CA LYS A 101 -38.82 -5.71 -7.28
C LYS A 101 -38.26 -7.13 -7.46
N ALA A 102 -36.98 -7.29 -7.83
CA ALA A 102 -36.31 -8.58 -7.88
C ALA A 102 -36.16 -9.26 -6.50
N PHE A 103 -36.22 -8.49 -5.41
CA PHE A 103 -36.09 -9.00 -4.04
C PHE A 103 -37.42 -9.08 -3.30
N TRP A 104 -38.52 -8.72 -3.94
CA TRP A 104 -39.85 -8.69 -3.34
C TRP A 104 -40.79 -9.60 -4.13
N SER A 105 -41.61 -10.37 -3.43
CA SER A 105 -42.74 -11.10 -4.04
C SER A 105 -44.06 -10.67 -3.44
N GLY A 106 -45.15 -10.88 -4.17
CA GLY A 106 -46.48 -10.42 -3.78
C GLY A 106 -46.84 -9.06 -4.41
N THR A 107 -47.98 -8.51 -4.02
CA THR A 107 -48.47 -7.22 -4.56
C THR A 107 -49.22 -6.47 -3.46
N GLY A 108 -48.90 -5.19 -3.28
CA GLY A 108 -49.57 -4.34 -2.29
C GLY A 108 -49.23 -4.72 -0.85
N LYS A 109 -50.23 -4.88 0.02
CA LYS A 109 -50.02 -5.11 1.47
C LYS A 109 -49.45 -6.50 1.83
N LYS A 110 -49.27 -7.39 0.86
CA LYS A 110 -48.71 -8.74 1.06
C LYS A 110 -47.31 -8.89 0.44
N GLU A 111 -46.61 -7.78 0.22
CA GLU A 111 -45.22 -7.82 -0.25
C GLU A 111 -44.31 -8.45 0.81
N VAL A 112 -43.50 -9.42 0.37
CA VAL A 112 -42.54 -10.15 1.21
C VAL A 112 -41.15 -9.99 0.60
N PHE A 113 -40.20 -9.54 1.42
CA PHE A 113 -38.80 -9.42 1.03
C PHE A 113 -38.07 -10.76 1.12
N HIS A 114 -37.19 -11.03 0.17
CA HIS A 114 -36.37 -12.23 0.09
C HIS A 114 -34.91 -11.91 0.43
N PRO A 115 -34.51 -11.97 1.72
CA PRO A 115 -33.17 -11.57 2.15
C PRO A 115 -32.07 -12.48 1.61
N GLU A 116 -32.34 -13.77 1.41
CA GLU A 116 -31.34 -14.71 0.88
C GLU A 116 -31.00 -14.43 -0.60
N THR A 117 -31.98 -14.01 -1.39
CA THR A 117 -31.76 -13.57 -2.78
C THR A 117 -30.93 -12.30 -2.83
N TYR A 118 -31.22 -11.34 -1.94
CA TYR A 118 -30.45 -10.09 -1.82
C TYR A 118 -29.00 -10.36 -1.42
N LYS A 119 -28.77 -11.19 -0.39
CA LYS A 119 -27.42 -11.58 0.06
C LYS A 119 -26.62 -12.23 -1.07
N ARG A 120 -27.23 -13.13 -1.85
CA ARG A 120 -26.57 -13.78 -2.99
C ARG A 120 -26.14 -12.76 -4.05
N TRP A 121 -27.00 -11.81 -4.39
CA TRP A 121 -26.68 -10.77 -5.37
C TRP A 121 -25.61 -9.80 -4.89
N VAL A 122 -25.63 -9.42 -3.61
CA VAL A 122 -24.58 -8.61 -2.99
C VAL A 122 -23.22 -9.32 -3.06
N LYS A 123 -23.21 -10.61 -2.71
CA LYS A 123 -22.00 -11.44 -2.80
C LYS A 123 -21.45 -11.50 -4.23
N GLU A 124 -22.30 -11.80 -5.20
CA GLU A 124 -21.91 -11.89 -6.62
C GLU A 124 -21.38 -10.55 -7.15
N ALA A 125 -22.02 -9.43 -6.78
CA ALA A 125 -21.54 -8.10 -7.16
C ALA A 125 -20.12 -7.85 -6.61
N ILE A 126 -19.88 -8.11 -5.33
CA ILE A 126 -18.55 -7.94 -4.71
C ILE A 126 -17.50 -8.81 -5.40
N GLU A 127 -17.78 -10.09 -5.59
CA GLU A 127 -16.85 -11.03 -6.24
C GLU A 127 -16.52 -10.60 -7.67
N ARG A 128 -17.52 -10.14 -8.45
CA ARG A 128 -17.32 -9.66 -9.82
C ARG A 128 -16.46 -8.41 -9.89
N PHE A 129 -16.71 -7.42 -9.02
CA PHE A 129 -15.90 -6.18 -8.98
C PHE A 129 -14.46 -6.46 -8.54
N CYS A 130 -14.27 -7.34 -7.55
CA CYS A 130 -12.93 -7.74 -7.10
C CYS A 130 -12.17 -8.54 -8.17
N MET A 131 -12.84 -9.40 -8.94
CA MET A 131 -12.24 -10.12 -10.07
C MET A 131 -11.74 -9.15 -11.16
N ILE A 132 -12.53 -8.13 -11.52
CA ILE A 132 -12.11 -7.10 -12.48
C ILE A 132 -10.90 -6.31 -11.95
N ALA A 133 -10.84 -6.08 -10.64
CA ALA A 133 -9.74 -5.39 -9.98
C ALA A 133 -8.51 -6.31 -9.73
N GLY A 134 -8.55 -7.59 -10.07
CA GLY A 134 -7.46 -8.55 -9.81
C GLY A 134 -7.24 -8.85 -8.32
N ILE A 135 -8.26 -8.64 -7.49
CA ILE A 135 -8.22 -8.86 -6.04
C ILE A 135 -8.90 -10.20 -5.75
N ALA A 136 -8.17 -11.14 -5.17
CA ALA A 136 -8.75 -12.37 -4.66
C ALA A 136 -9.60 -12.06 -3.42
N VAL A 137 -10.91 -12.26 -3.52
CA VAL A 137 -11.86 -12.06 -2.42
C VAL A 137 -12.72 -13.31 -2.22
N GLU A 138 -12.99 -13.67 -0.97
CA GLU A 138 -13.93 -14.72 -0.60
C GLU A 138 -15.00 -14.11 0.31
N VAL A 139 -16.24 -14.04 -0.15
CA VAL A 139 -17.36 -13.52 0.64
C VAL A 139 -18.09 -14.69 1.32
N LYS A 140 -17.99 -14.78 2.64
CA LYS A 140 -18.69 -15.81 3.43
C LYS A 140 -20.13 -15.38 3.71
N SER A 141 -21.07 -16.30 3.51
CA SER A 141 -22.52 -16.12 3.72
C SER A 141 -22.97 -16.54 5.11
#